data_AF-A0A7J9ZGF0-F1
#
_entry.id   AF-A0A7J9ZGF0-F1
#
_cell.length_a   1.000
_cell.length_b   1.000
_cell.length_c   1.000
_cell.angle_alpha   90.00
_cell.angle_beta   90.00
_cell.angle_gamma   90.00
#
_symmetry.space_group_name_H-M   'P 1'
#
loop_
_entity.id
_entity.type
_entity.pdbx_description
1 polymer ?
#
loop_
_entity_poly.entity_id
_entity_poly.type
_entity_poly.pdbx_seq_one_letter_code
_entity_poly.pdbx_strand_id
1 'polypeptide(L)'
;MTQLEALQSALAAEHAAVYGYAVVGAHLSGADRALAARHLDEHRAARDELEAIIRERDGVPATALAGYELPFEVTGRSSARRLAARLERATTGAYAGLVGTSRDDVRRHAALAMQDCAVRQARWSGTVDPLPGLRT
;
A
#
# COMPACT_ATOMS: atom_id res chain seq x y z
N MET A 1 -1.66 -12.46 15.90
CA MET A 1 -2.27 -11.34 15.15
C MET A 1 -3.75 -11.65 14.95
N THR A 2 -4.62 -10.86 15.56
CA THR A 2 -6.07 -10.88 15.34
C THR A 2 -6.42 -10.21 13.99
N GLN A 3 -7.65 -10.37 13.52
CA GLN A 3 -8.12 -9.68 12.32
C GLN A 3 -8.07 -8.14 12.49
N LEU A 4 -8.42 -7.62 13.68
CA LEU A 4 -8.34 -6.19 13.96
C LEU A 4 -6.88 -5.68 13.93
N GLU A 5 -5.93 -6.42 14.51
CA GLU A 5 -4.50 -6.07 14.42
C GLU A 5 -3.99 -6.07 12.97
N ALA A 6 -4.48 -7.00 12.14
CA ALA A 6 -4.15 -7.06 10.73
C ALA A 6 -4.76 -5.90 9.93
N LEU A 7 -6.02 -5.51 10.23
CA LEU A 7 -6.67 -4.33 9.64
C LEU A 7 -5.89 -3.06 9.98
N GLN A 8 -5.46 -2.90 11.24
CA GLN A 8 -4.65 -1.76 11.66
C GLN A 8 -3.27 -1.76 10.98
N SER A 9 -2.68 -2.93 10.76
CA SER A 9 -1.42 -3.06 10.03
C SER A 9 -1.57 -2.66 8.55
N ALA A 10 -2.68 -3.05 7.91
CA ALA A 10 -3.01 -2.61 6.55
C ALA A 10 -3.24 -1.09 6.50
N LEU A 11 -4.00 -0.53 7.46
CA LEU A 11 -4.24 0.92 7.54
C LEU A 11 -2.95 1.72 7.74
N ALA A 12 -2.02 1.23 8.58
CA ALA A 12 -0.71 1.84 8.75
C ALA A 12 0.11 1.83 7.45
N ALA A 13 0.05 0.73 6.69
CA ALA A 13 0.70 0.65 5.37
C ALA A 13 0.08 1.63 4.37
N GLU A 14 -1.25 1.78 4.35
CA GLU A 14 -1.93 2.75 3.49
C GLU A 14 -1.56 4.19 3.85
N HIS A 15 -1.47 4.55 5.12
CA HIS A 15 -0.99 5.87 5.51
C HIS A 15 0.44 6.15 5.04
N ALA A 16 1.34 5.17 5.18
CA ALA A 16 2.70 5.29 4.68
C ALA A 16 2.74 5.40 3.15
N ALA A 17 1.88 4.66 2.43
CA ALA A 17 1.74 4.74 0.99
C ALA A 17 1.24 6.11 0.53
N VAL A 18 0.20 6.66 1.15
CA VAL A 18 -0.32 8.01 0.85
C VAL A 18 0.77 9.07 1.04
N TYR A 19 1.53 9.02 2.13
CA TYR A 19 2.65 9.93 2.35
C TYR A 19 3.76 9.73 1.30
N GLY A 20 4.17 8.49 1.09
CA GLY A 20 5.26 8.15 0.17
C GLY A 20 4.94 8.51 -1.28
N TYR A 21 3.69 8.34 -1.73
CA TYR A 21 3.28 8.70 -3.08
C TYR A 21 3.27 10.21 -3.34
N ALA A 22 3.05 11.04 -2.31
CA ALA A 22 3.23 12.47 -2.42
C ALA A 22 4.70 12.83 -2.73
N VAL A 23 5.65 12.15 -2.07
CA VAL A 23 7.10 12.29 -2.35
C VAL A 23 7.43 11.78 -3.74
N VAL A 24 6.95 10.59 -4.12
CA VAL A 24 7.16 10.01 -5.45
C VAL A 24 6.71 11.00 -6.54
N GLY A 25 5.50 11.54 -6.44
CA GLY A 25 4.94 12.48 -7.42
C GLY A 25 5.76 13.77 -7.56
N ALA A 26 6.44 14.21 -6.51
CA ALA A 26 7.28 15.42 -6.53
C ALA A 26 8.53 15.26 -7.41
N HIS A 27 9.05 14.04 -7.56
CA HIS A 27 10.26 13.74 -8.34
C HIS A 27 9.97 13.14 -9.74
N LEU A 28 8.70 13.06 -10.14
CA LEU A 28 8.26 12.54 -11.44
C LEU A 28 7.68 13.64 -12.32
N SER A 29 7.62 13.38 -13.62
CA SER A 29 7.02 14.25 -14.62
C SER A 29 6.23 13.45 -15.67
N GLY A 30 5.41 14.15 -16.47
CA GLY A 30 4.65 13.55 -17.57
C GLY A 30 3.76 12.37 -17.14
N ALA A 31 3.80 11.30 -17.92
CA ALA A 31 3.00 10.09 -17.68
C ALA A 31 3.30 9.41 -16.34
N ASP A 32 4.56 9.42 -15.88
CA ASP A 32 4.93 8.83 -14.59
C ASP A 32 4.32 9.62 -13.42
N ARG A 33 4.30 10.95 -13.49
CA ARG A 33 3.62 11.79 -12.46
C ARG A 33 2.12 11.57 -12.46
N ALA A 34 1.50 11.49 -13.65
CA ALA A 34 0.07 11.20 -13.77
C ALA A 34 -0.27 9.81 -13.22
N LEU A 35 0.62 8.83 -13.40
CA LEU A 35 0.47 7.50 -12.81
C LEU A 35 0.57 7.53 -11.28
N ALA A 36 1.57 8.21 -10.73
CA ALA A 36 1.71 8.37 -9.28
C ALA A 36 0.51 9.08 -8.64
N ALA A 37 -0.06 10.09 -9.32
CA ALA A 37 -1.26 10.76 -8.84
C ALA A 37 -2.47 9.82 -8.76
N ARG A 38 -2.69 8.98 -9.78
CA ARG A 38 -3.76 7.97 -9.74
C ARG A 38 -3.59 6.98 -8.59
N HIS A 39 -2.38 6.45 -8.41
CA HIS A 39 -2.12 5.50 -7.32
C HIS A 39 -2.24 6.16 -5.93
N LEU A 40 -1.87 7.44 -5.79
CA LEU A 40 -2.12 8.20 -4.57
C LEU A 40 -3.61 8.26 -4.24
N ASP A 41 -4.47 8.54 -5.22
CA ASP A 41 -5.92 8.59 -5.01
C ASP A 41 -6.50 7.20 -4.70
N GLU A 42 -5.99 6.16 -5.34
CA GLU A 42 -6.35 4.77 -5.04
C GLU A 42 -5.97 4.37 -3.59
N HIS A 43 -4.80 4.78 -3.10
CA HIS A 43 -4.40 4.54 -1.70
C HIS A 43 -5.23 5.35 -0.69
N ARG A 44 -5.65 6.57 -1.05
CA ARG A 44 -6.58 7.34 -0.21
C ARG A 44 -7.94 6.65 -0.09
N ALA A 45 -8.47 6.16 -1.20
CA ALA A 45 -9.73 5.40 -1.20
C ALA A 45 -9.60 4.12 -0.36
N ALA A 46 -8.51 3.37 -0.53
CA ALA A 46 -8.25 2.14 0.24
C ALA A 46 -8.10 2.42 1.75
N ARG A 47 -7.40 3.49 2.13
CA ARG A 47 -7.34 3.96 3.52
C ARG A 47 -8.74 4.21 4.08
N ASP A 48 -9.54 5.00 3.37
CA ASP A 48 -10.87 5.41 3.84
C ASP A 48 -11.79 4.18 4.00
N GLU A 49 -11.68 3.20 3.09
CA GLU A 49 -12.40 1.92 3.19
C GLU A 49 -11.95 1.09 4.40
N LEU A 50 -10.64 0.97 4.65
CA LEU A 50 -10.13 0.28 5.84
C LEU A 50 -10.58 0.94 7.14
N GLU A 51 -10.58 2.28 7.21
CA GLU A 51 -11.09 2.98 8.38
C GLU A 51 -12.59 2.69 8.61
N ALA A 52 -13.39 2.59 7.55
CA ALA A 52 -14.80 2.22 7.66
C ALA A 52 -14.96 0.79 8.20
N ILE A 53 -14.23 -0.19 7.63
CA ILE A 53 -14.26 -1.60 8.06
C ILE A 53 -13.85 -1.75 9.54
N ILE A 54 -12.85 -0.98 9.98
CA ILE A 54 -12.41 -0.99 11.39
C ILE A 54 -13.52 -0.47 12.31
N ARG A 55 -14.19 0.64 11.94
CA ARG A 55 -15.30 1.20 12.73
C ARG A 55 -16.49 0.24 12.80
N GLU A 56 -16.82 -0.44 11.71
CA GLU A 56 -17.87 -1.47 11.66
C GLU A 56 -17.59 -2.67 12.56
N ARG A 57 -16.33 -2.89 12.95
CA ARG A 57 -15.88 -3.95 13.85
C ARG A 57 -15.59 -3.43 15.27
N ASP A 58 -16.22 -2.32 15.63
CA ASP A 58 -16.08 -1.64 16.92
C ASP A 58 -14.63 -1.24 17.27
N GLY A 59 -13.76 -1.16 16.25
CA GLY A 59 -12.39 -0.69 16.39
C GLY A 59 -12.28 0.82 16.18
N VAL A 60 -11.21 1.41 16.73
CA VAL A 60 -10.83 2.81 16.48
C VAL A 60 -9.70 2.84 15.45
N PRO A 61 -9.90 3.40 14.24
CA PRO A 61 -8.84 3.47 13.24
C PRO A 61 -7.63 4.27 13.75
N ALA A 62 -6.43 3.72 13.57
CA ALA A 62 -5.21 4.45 13.89
C ALA A 62 -5.06 5.69 13.01
N THR A 63 -4.71 6.82 13.58
CA THR A 63 -4.48 8.07 12.82
C THR A 63 -3.15 8.04 12.09
N ALA A 64 -3.07 8.71 10.94
CA ALA A 64 -1.80 8.93 10.25
C ALA A 64 -0.76 9.62 11.16
N LEU A 65 0.50 9.17 11.08
CA LEU A 65 1.62 9.87 11.69
C LEU A 65 1.87 11.22 11.00
N ALA A 66 2.48 12.16 11.73
CA ALA A 66 2.87 13.46 11.18
C ALA A 66 3.95 13.36 10.07
N GLY A 67 4.70 12.26 10.04
CA GLY A 67 5.69 11.97 9.01
C GLY A 67 6.12 10.51 9.07
N TYR A 68 6.68 10.03 7.95
CA TYR A 68 7.18 8.66 7.80
C TYR A 68 8.63 8.69 7.37
N GLU A 69 9.46 7.84 7.98
CA GLU A 69 10.83 7.66 7.57
C GLU A 69 10.89 6.95 6.21
N LEU A 70 11.57 7.58 5.25
CA LEU A 70 11.77 6.96 3.94
C LEU A 70 12.92 5.95 4.02
N PRO A 71 12.80 4.79 3.36
CA PRO A 71 13.81 3.73 3.43
C PRO A 71 15.15 4.09 2.77
N PHE A 72 15.18 5.19 2.02
CA PHE A 72 16.37 5.77 1.39
C PHE A 72 16.02 7.19 0.90
N GLU A 73 17.05 7.97 0.58
CA GLU A 73 16.89 9.31 0.01
C GLU A 73 16.30 9.28 -1.42
N VAL A 74 15.31 10.13 -1.68
CA VAL A 74 14.67 10.26 -2.99
C VAL A 74 15.12 11.56 -3.65
N THR A 75 16.09 11.44 -4.55
CA THR A 75 16.73 12.60 -5.21
C THR A 75 16.33 12.76 -6.68
N GLY A 76 15.54 11.85 -7.24
CA GLY A 76 15.14 11.94 -8.65
C GLY A 76 14.26 10.80 -9.13
N ARG A 77 14.02 10.75 -10.44
CA ARG A 77 13.08 9.81 -11.08
C ARG A 77 13.33 8.35 -10.70
N SER A 78 14.57 7.88 -10.79
CA SER A 78 14.90 6.47 -10.53
C SER A 78 14.68 6.09 -9.06
N SER A 79 15.07 6.93 -8.11
CA SER A 79 14.84 6.69 -6.68
C SER A 79 13.35 6.80 -6.34
N ALA A 80 12.59 7.69 -6.98
CA ALA A 80 11.14 7.78 -6.82
C ALA A 80 10.41 6.53 -7.32
N ARG A 81 10.75 6.00 -8.50
CA ARG A 81 10.18 4.73 -8.99
C ARG A 81 10.50 3.56 -8.07
N ARG A 82 11.74 3.50 -7.54
CA ARG A 82 12.13 2.49 -6.55
C ARG A 82 11.35 2.64 -5.26
N LEU A 83 11.07 3.87 -4.82
CA LEU A 83 10.26 4.11 -3.63
C LEU A 83 8.82 3.61 -3.86
N ALA A 84 8.21 3.95 -5.00
CA ALA A 84 6.87 3.47 -5.36
C ALA A 84 6.78 1.94 -5.33
N ALA A 85 7.71 1.24 -6.00
CA ALA A 85 7.75 -0.22 -5.96
C ALA A 85 7.89 -0.79 -4.52
N ARG A 86 8.67 -0.13 -3.65
CA ARG A 86 8.84 -0.56 -2.27
C ARG A 86 7.60 -0.32 -1.41
N LEU A 87 6.90 0.79 -1.61
CA LEU A 87 5.62 1.06 -0.94
C LEU A 87 4.60 -0.01 -1.32
N GLU A 88 4.44 -0.27 -2.63
CA GLU A 88 3.51 -1.29 -3.12
C GLU A 88 3.81 -2.68 -2.59
N ARG A 89 5.10 -3.06 -2.50
CA ARG A 89 5.51 -4.33 -1.91
C ARG A 89 5.17 -4.40 -0.41
N ALA A 90 5.36 -3.31 0.33
CA ALA A 90 5.02 -3.26 1.75
C ALA A 90 3.50 -3.39 1.96
N THR A 91 2.71 -2.65 1.18
CA THR A 91 1.24 -2.70 1.21
C THR A 91 0.71 -4.09 0.81
N THR A 92 1.29 -4.72 -0.21
CA THR A 92 1.00 -6.11 -0.60
C THR A 92 1.21 -7.06 0.58
N GLY A 93 2.32 -6.92 1.31
CA GLY A 93 2.62 -7.74 2.48
C GLY A 93 1.62 -7.54 3.63
N ALA A 94 1.18 -6.31 3.87
CA ALA A 94 0.17 -6.00 4.88
C ALA A 94 -1.19 -6.63 4.55
N TYR A 95 -1.65 -6.51 3.30
CA TYR A 95 -2.88 -7.17 2.86
C TYR A 95 -2.77 -8.69 2.86
N ALA A 96 -1.61 -9.27 2.54
CA ALA A 96 -1.40 -10.71 2.66
C ALA A 96 -1.58 -11.20 4.11
N GLY A 97 -1.10 -10.42 5.09
CA GLY A 97 -1.35 -10.68 6.52
C GLY A 97 -2.84 -10.62 6.88
N LEU A 98 -3.57 -9.66 6.31
CA LEU A 98 -5.02 -9.54 6.49
C LEU A 98 -5.80 -10.71 5.85
N VAL A 99 -5.39 -11.15 4.65
CA VAL A 99 -5.94 -12.35 4.01
C VAL A 99 -5.73 -13.58 4.90
N GLY A 100 -4.53 -13.74 5.48
CA GLY A 100 -4.21 -14.89 6.33
C GLY A 100 -4.99 -14.93 7.66
N THR A 101 -5.53 -13.80 8.11
CA THR A 101 -6.24 -13.68 9.40
C THR A 101 -7.76 -13.54 9.26
N SER A 102 -8.28 -13.26 8.06
CA SER A 102 -9.71 -13.06 7.80
C SER A 102 -10.38 -14.29 7.19
N ARG A 103 -11.66 -14.52 7.50
CA ARG A 103 -12.46 -15.64 6.94
C ARG A 103 -13.74 -15.21 6.23
N ASP A 104 -14.12 -13.96 6.39
CA ASP A 104 -15.31 -13.28 5.92
C ASP A 104 -15.05 -12.53 4.59
N ASP A 105 -15.93 -11.59 4.28
CA ASP A 105 -15.84 -10.66 3.15
C ASP A 105 -14.54 -9.83 3.16
N VAL A 106 -14.00 -9.51 4.34
CA VAL A 106 -12.70 -8.84 4.48
C VAL A 106 -11.58 -9.64 3.82
N ARG A 107 -11.64 -10.98 3.83
CA ARG A 107 -10.64 -11.81 3.13
C ARG A 107 -10.64 -11.55 1.62
N ARG A 108 -11.83 -11.39 1.02
CA ARG A 108 -11.98 -11.10 -0.41
C ARG A 108 -11.51 -9.68 -0.72
N HIS A 109 -11.94 -8.69 0.07
CA HIS A 109 -11.48 -7.31 -0.06
C HIS A 109 -9.95 -7.23 0.00
N ALA A 110 -9.34 -7.83 1.03
CA ALA A 110 -7.88 -7.83 1.21
C ALA A 110 -7.15 -8.54 0.06
N ALA A 111 -7.70 -9.62 -0.48
CA ALA A 111 -7.09 -10.33 -1.60
C ALA A 111 -7.08 -9.49 -2.90
N LEU A 112 -8.13 -8.71 -3.16
CA LEU A 112 -8.20 -7.81 -4.30
C LEU A 112 -7.21 -6.64 -4.13
N ALA A 113 -7.20 -6.00 -2.95
CA ALA A 113 -6.26 -4.92 -2.65
C ALA A 113 -4.80 -5.40 -2.73
N MET A 114 -4.51 -6.61 -2.24
CA MET A 114 -3.20 -7.25 -2.37
C MET A 114 -2.79 -7.43 -3.84
N GLN A 115 -3.71 -7.91 -4.68
CA GLN A 115 -3.47 -8.09 -6.11
C GLN A 115 -3.17 -6.75 -6.81
N ASP A 116 -3.97 -5.73 -6.54
CA ASP A 116 -3.78 -4.40 -7.12
C ASP A 116 -2.41 -3.82 -6.75
N CYS A 117 -2.03 -3.90 -5.48
CA CYS A 117 -0.71 -3.45 -5.02
C CYS A 117 0.42 -4.23 -5.72
N ALA A 118 0.30 -5.55 -5.86
CA ALA A 118 1.30 -6.37 -6.55
C ALA A 118 1.44 -6.00 -8.04
N VAL A 119 0.33 -5.71 -8.72
CA VAL A 119 0.35 -5.24 -10.11
C VAL A 119 1.03 -3.87 -10.23
N ARG A 120 0.74 -2.94 -9.31
CA ARG A 120 1.40 -1.63 -9.27
C ARG A 120 2.89 -1.76 -8.97
N GLN A 121 3.27 -2.65 -8.06
CA GLN A 121 4.67 -2.96 -7.75
C GLN A 121 5.42 -3.33 -9.02
N ALA A 122 4.90 -4.31 -9.77
CA ALA A 122 5.51 -4.79 -11.01
C ALA A 122 5.61 -3.70 -12.08
N ARG A 123 4.61 -2.81 -12.15
CA ARG A 123 4.60 -1.68 -13.07
C ARG A 123 5.69 -0.65 -12.74
N TRP A 124 5.94 -0.40 -11.46
CA TRP A 124 6.97 0.56 -11.04
C TRP A 124 8.39 0.01 -11.17
N SER A 125 8.61 -1.25 -10.79
CA SER A 125 9.91 -1.93 -10.93
C SER A 125 10.26 -2.20 -12.40
N GLY A 126 9.26 -2.38 -13.27
CA GLY A 126 9.45 -2.89 -14.63
C GLY A 126 9.75 -4.39 -14.65
N THR A 127 9.62 -5.07 -13.51
CA THR A 127 9.87 -6.51 -13.32
C THR A 127 8.76 -7.11 -12.46
N VAL A 128 8.28 -8.30 -12.82
CA VAL A 128 7.33 -9.03 -11.98
C VAL A 128 8.13 -9.82 -10.95
N ASP A 129 8.06 -9.42 -9.67
CA ASP A 129 8.60 -10.25 -8.59
C ASP A 129 7.67 -11.46 -8.34
N PRO A 130 8.21 -12.64 -8.00
CA PRO A 130 7.39 -13.77 -7.58
C PRO A 130 6.55 -13.42 -6.34
N LEU A 131 5.30 -13.88 -6.31
CA LEU A 131 4.42 -13.70 -5.17
C LEU A 131 5.07 -14.26 -3.88
N PRO A 132 4.89 -13.61 -2.71
CA PRO A 132 5.41 -14.11 -1.45
C PRO A 132 4.96 -15.56 -1.20
N GLY A 133 5.92 -16.48 -1.12
CA GLY A 133 5.67 -17.92 -0.92
C GLY A 133 5.76 -18.79 -2.18
N LEU A 134 5.86 -18.20 -3.37
CA LEU A 134 6.15 -18.90 -4.62
C LEU A 134 7.58 -18.59 -5.04
N ARG A 135 8.47 -19.57 -4.94
CA ARG A 135 9.82 -19.48 -5.54
C ARG A 135 9.79 -20.24 -6.86
N THR A 136 10.10 -19.53 -7.96
CA THR A 136 10.49 -20.13 -9.24
C THR A 136 11.92 -20.63 -9.18
#